data_AF-A0A957IV02-F1
#
_entry.id   AF-A0A957IV02-F1
#
_cell.length_a   1.000
_cell.length_b   1.000
_cell.length_c   1.000
_cell.angle_alpha   90.00
_cell.angle_beta   90.00
_cell.angle_gamma   90.00
#
_symmetry.space_group_name_H-M   'P 1'
#
loop_
_entity.id
_entity.type
_entity.pdbx_description
1 polymer ?
#
loop_
_entity_poly.entity_id
_entity_poly.type
_entity_poly.pdbx_seq_one_letter_code
_entity_poly.pdbx_strand_id
1 'polypeptide(L)'
;AVAAAFPHSPAVSLAQALIAAVQQAVGKAPTLDVGLVVLAETLGLPPTAPLTLFAIGRTAGWLGHAIEQYQLDQLIRPRASYVGVMPGGNG
;
A
#
# COMPACT_ATOMS: atom_id res chain seq x y z
N ALA A 1 -7.31 18.69 1.49
CA ALA A 1 -6.63 17.65 0.69
C ALA A 1 -5.69 18.32 -0.31
N VAL A 2 -4.59 17.66 -0.74
CA VAL A 2 -3.59 18.22 -1.67
C VAL A 2 -4.23 18.85 -2.90
N ALA A 3 -5.24 18.17 -3.48
CA ALA A 3 -5.97 18.69 -4.64
C ALA A 3 -6.70 20.02 -4.38
N ALA A 4 -7.18 20.26 -3.16
CA ALA A 4 -7.80 21.52 -2.78
C ALA A 4 -6.78 22.63 -2.49
N ALA A 5 -5.60 22.26 -1.97
CA ALA A 5 -4.52 23.20 -1.66
C ALA A 5 -3.73 23.61 -2.92
N PHE A 6 -3.66 22.73 -3.92
CA PHE A 6 -2.90 22.93 -5.16
C PHE A 6 -3.75 22.59 -6.40
N PRO A 7 -4.86 23.32 -6.65
CA PRO A 7 -5.82 22.98 -7.71
C PRO A 7 -5.25 23.09 -9.13
N HIS A 8 -4.15 23.84 -9.32
CA HIS A 8 -3.48 24.02 -10.61
C HIS A 8 -2.18 23.22 -10.75
N SER A 9 -1.88 22.31 -9.81
CA SER A 9 -0.69 21.45 -9.90
C SER A 9 -0.83 20.46 -11.06
N PRO A 10 0.15 20.39 -11.99
CA PRO A 10 0.16 19.39 -13.05
C PRO A 10 0.09 17.95 -12.52
N ALA A 11 0.73 17.69 -11.37
CA ALA A 11 0.71 16.37 -10.72
C ALA A 11 -0.71 16.01 -10.24
N VAL A 12 -1.44 16.98 -9.68
CA VAL A 12 -2.84 16.78 -9.26
C VAL A 12 -3.74 16.51 -10.47
N SER A 13 -3.63 17.31 -11.53
CA SER A 13 -4.44 17.14 -12.75
C SER A 13 -4.17 15.79 -13.42
N LEU A 14 -2.89 15.40 -13.55
CA LEU A 14 -2.51 14.10 -14.09
C LEU A 14 -3.07 12.96 -13.26
N ALA A 15 -2.99 13.06 -11.93
CA ALA A 15 -3.51 12.03 -11.05
C ALA A 15 -5.02 11.87 -11.15
N GLN A 16 -5.78 12.97 -11.25
CA GLN A 16 -7.23 12.92 -11.45
C GLN A 16 -7.60 12.24 -12.77
N ALA A 17 -6.90 12.58 -13.86
CA ALA A 17 -7.10 11.95 -15.16
C ALA A 17 -6.77 10.45 -15.12
N LEU A 18 -5.66 10.07 -14.48
CA LEU A 18 -5.27 8.66 -14.31
C LEU A 18 -6.29 7.89 -13.48
N ILE A 19 -6.75 8.44 -12.36
CA ILE A 19 -7.76 7.84 -11.49
C ILE A 19 -9.06 7.61 -12.27
N ALA A 20 -9.51 8.60 -13.04
CA ALA A 20 -10.71 8.48 -13.87
C ALA A 20 -10.55 7.39 -14.93
N ALA A 21 -9.41 7.33 -15.62
CA ALA A 21 -9.12 6.33 -16.63
C ALA A 21 -9.08 4.90 -16.04
N VAL A 22 -8.43 4.71 -14.89
CA VAL A 22 -8.37 3.41 -14.20
C VAL A 22 -9.76 2.99 -13.72
N GLN A 23 -10.54 3.91 -13.16
CA GLN A 23 -11.91 3.61 -12.74
C GLN A 23 -12.78 3.18 -13.94
N GLN A 24 -12.64 3.83 -15.09
CA GLN A 24 -13.36 3.46 -16.31
C GLN A 24 -12.92 2.10 -16.87
N ALA A 25 -11.61 1.82 -16.86
CA ALA A 25 -11.06 0.61 -17.46
C ALA A 25 -11.28 -0.64 -16.60
N VAL A 26 -11.16 -0.53 -15.27
CA VAL A 26 -11.16 -1.68 -14.36
C VAL A 26 -12.08 -1.55 -13.14
N GLY A 27 -12.81 -0.43 -13.00
CA GLY A 27 -13.79 -0.26 -11.92
C GLY A 27 -13.22 -0.07 -10.52
N LYS A 28 -11.89 0.14 -10.38
CA LYS A 28 -11.21 0.23 -9.09
C LYS A 28 -10.90 1.67 -8.69
N ALA A 29 -11.30 2.01 -7.45
CA ALA A 29 -10.94 3.26 -6.80
C ALA A 29 -9.45 3.30 -6.42
N PRO A 30 -8.83 4.49 -6.30
CA PRO A 30 -7.44 4.62 -5.90
C PRO A 30 -7.24 4.21 -4.43
N THR A 31 -6.06 3.67 -4.14
CA THR A 31 -5.61 3.42 -2.75
C THR A 31 -5.00 4.68 -2.14
N LEU A 32 -4.73 4.64 -0.84
CA LEU A 32 -3.98 5.67 -0.13
C LEU A 32 -2.62 5.98 -0.78
N ASP A 33 -1.96 4.96 -1.35
CA ASP A 33 -0.63 5.08 -1.94
C ASP A 33 -0.60 6.07 -3.10
N VAL A 34 -1.65 6.07 -3.93
CA VAL A 34 -1.83 7.06 -5.01
C VAL A 34 -1.83 8.47 -4.42
N GLY A 35 -2.56 8.68 -3.34
CA GLY A 35 -2.60 9.97 -2.64
C GLY A 35 -1.24 10.41 -2.10
N LEU A 36 -0.45 9.49 -1.55
CA LEU A 36 0.90 9.76 -1.03
C LEU A 36 1.88 10.13 -2.14
N VAL A 37 1.80 9.47 -3.29
CA VAL A 37 2.61 9.83 -4.47
C VAL A 37 2.25 11.22 -4.97
N VAL A 38 0.95 11.51 -5.13
CA VAL A 38 0.49 12.84 -5.58
C VAL A 38 0.91 13.95 -4.63
N LEU A 39 0.84 13.69 -3.32
CA LEU A 39 1.35 14.61 -2.29
C LEU A 39 2.85 14.88 -2.47
N ALA A 40 3.66 13.83 -2.60
CA ALA A 40 5.11 13.96 -2.73
C ALA A 40 5.51 14.70 -4.01
N GLU A 41 4.93 14.34 -5.15
CA GLU A 41 5.16 14.99 -6.44
C GLU A 41 4.73 16.46 -6.41
N THR A 42 3.55 16.76 -5.85
CA THR A 42 3.03 18.14 -5.77
C THR A 42 3.90 19.04 -4.91
N LEU A 43 4.54 18.48 -3.87
CA LEU A 43 5.41 19.21 -2.95
C LEU A 43 6.90 19.14 -3.32
N GLY A 44 7.27 18.47 -4.42
CA GLY A 44 8.67 18.30 -4.83
C GLY A 44 9.51 17.51 -3.82
N LEU A 45 8.91 16.56 -3.11
CA LEU A 45 9.61 15.72 -2.13
C LEU A 45 10.47 14.66 -2.82
N PRO A 46 11.47 14.09 -2.13
CA PRO A 46 12.26 12.98 -2.67
C PRO A 46 11.38 11.77 -3.08
N PRO A 47 11.79 10.98 -4.08
CA PRO A 47 11.02 9.80 -4.55
C PRO A 47 10.72 8.75 -3.46
N THR A 48 11.51 8.73 -2.38
CA THR A 48 11.32 7.83 -1.23
C THR A 48 10.24 8.32 -0.26
N ALA A 49 9.82 9.58 -0.36
CA ALA A 49 8.91 10.22 0.60
C ALA A 49 7.55 9.52 0.74
N PRO A 50 6.86 9.05 -0.32
CA PRO A 50 5.57 8.37 -0.18
C PRO A 50 5.66 7.16 0.76
N LEU A 51 6.66 6.30 0.55
CA LEU A 51 6.85 5.10 1.36
C LEU A 51 7.28 5.45 2.79
N THR A 52 8.12 6.46 2.96
CA THR A 52 8.53 6.94 4.28
C THR A 52 7.34 7.47 5.09
N LEU A 53 6.47 8.28 4.47
CA LEU A 53 5.25 8.79 5.10
C LEU A 53 4.29 7.66 5.46
N PHE A 54 4.12 6.67 4.56
CA PHE A 54 3.35 5.47 4.84
C PHE A 54 3.90 4.72 6.06
N ALA A 55 5.20 4.44 6.10
CA ALA A 55 5.84 3.70 7.19
C ALA A 55 5.70 4.44 8.54
N ILE A 56 5.90 5.75 8.56
CA ILE A 56 5.69 6.58 9.75
C ILE A 56 4.25 6.44 10.23
N GLY A 57 3.27 6.59 9.34
CA GLY A 57 1.85 6.43 9.69
C GLY A 57 1.50 5.02 10.17
N ARG A 58 2.08 3.98 9.57
CA ARG A 58 1.84 2.58 9.95
C ARG A 58 2.47 2.18 11.27
N THR A 59 3.51 2.88 11.72
CA THR A 59 4.23 2.55 12.96
C THR A 59 3.29 2.45 14.15
N ALA A 60 2.32 3.38 14.29
CA ALA A 60 1.34 3.32 15.38
C ALA A 60 0.50 2.03 15.36
N GLY A 61 0.03 1.62 14.18
CA GLY A 61 -0.74 0.40 14.01
C GLY A 61 0.11 -0.87 14.20
N TRP A 62 1.36 -0.87 13.73
CA TRP A 62 2.29 -1.98 13.97
C TRP A 62 2.59 -2.18 15.45
N LEU A 63 2.82 -1.09 16.19
CA LEU A 63 3.02 -1.15 17.63
C LEU A 63 1.75 -1.63 18.35
N GLY A 64 0.58 -1.12 17.96
CA GLY A 64 -0.71 -1.58 18.49
C GLY A 64 -0.90 -3.09 18.31
N HIS A 65 -0.75 -3.58 17.09
CA HIS A 65 -0.87 -5.02 16.82
C HIS A 65 0.21 -5.86 17.50
N ALA A 66 1.44 -5.34 17.67
CA ALA A 66 2.46 -6.03 18.43
C ALA A 66 2.06 -6.19 19.90
N ILE A 67 1.53 -5.14 20.52
CA ILE A 67 1.02 -5.17 21.89
C ILE A 67 -0.14 -6.16 22.02
N GLU A 68 -1.12 -6.09 21.11
CA GLU A 68 -2.25 -7.03 21.05
C GLU A 68 -1.76 -8.47 20.91
N GLN A 69 -0.78 -8.72 20.04
CA GLN A 69 -0.21 -10.05 19.85
C GLN A 69 0.57 -10.53 21.09
N TYR A 70 1.29 -9.66 21.80
CA TYR A 70 1.99 -10.05 23.04
C TYR A 70 1.02 -10.41 24.18
N GLN A 71 -0.20 -9.87 24.16
CA GLN A 71 -1.24 -10.25 25.11
C GLN A 71 -1.91 -11.59 24.77
N LEU A 72 -1.84 -11.99 23.50
CA LEU A 72 -2.28 -13.30 23.02
C LEU A 72 -1.11 -14.29 23.16
N ASP A 73 -1.17 -15.18 24.16
CA ASP A 73 -0.16 -16.25 24.35
C ASP A 73 -0.33 -17.38 23.31
N GLN A 74 -0.35 -17.01 22.03
CA GLN A 74 -0.59 -17.91 20.89
C GLN A 74 0.40 -17.61 19.78
N LEU A 75 1.08 -18.66 19.32
CA LEU A 75 1.99 -18.60 18.19
C LEU A 75 1.26 -18.81 16.87
N ILE A 76 1.50 -17.92 15.90
CA ILE A 76 1.06 -18.11 14.52
C ILE A 76 1.92 -19.20 13.88
N ARG A 77 1.34 -20.38 13.62
CA ARG A 77 2.02 -21.54 13.03
C ARG A 77 1.32 -22.01 11.74
N PRO A 78 1.57 -21.36 10.59
CA PRO A 78 0.98 -21.77 9.32
C PRO A 78 1.51 -23.15 8.91
N ARG A 79 0.62 -24.00 8.37
CA ARG A 79 0.98 -25.31 7.81
C ARG A 79 0.87 -25.27 6.30
N ALA A 80 1.96 -25.59 5.61
CA ALA A 80 1.94 -25.75 4.16
C ALA A 80 1.58 -27.19 3.79
N SER A 81 0.88 -27.35 2.67
CA SER A 81 0.70 -28.65 2.02
C SER A 81 1.73 -28.82 0.92
N TYR A 82 2.41 -29.97 0.88
CA TYR A 82 3.33 -30.30 -0.19
C TYR A 82 2.55 -30.85 -1.39
N VAL A 83 2.68 -30.20 -2.55
CA VAL A 83 2.05 -30.59 -3.82
C VAL A 83 3.09 -30.90 -4.92
N GLY A 84 4.35 -31.07 -4.54
CA GLY A 84 5.42 -31.44 -5.45
C GLY A 84 5.42 -32.94 -5.76
N VAL A 85 6.28 -33.34 -6.69
CA VAL A 85 6.47 -34.76 -7.03
C VAL A 85 7.10 -35.47 -5.85
N MET A 86 6.45 -36.53 -5.35
CA MET A 86 7.01 -37.35 -4.29
C MET A 86 8.34 -37.96 -4.75
N PRO A 87 9.43 -37.80 -3.97
CA PRO A 87 10.71 -38.41 -4.32
C PRO A 87 10.56 -39.94 -4.40
N GLY A 88 10.80 -40.52 -5.58
CA GLY A 88 10.77 -41.98 -5.81
C GLY A 88 9.51 -42.53 -6.51
N GLY A 89 8.58 -41.69 -6.95
CA GLY A 89 7.51 -42.12 -7.84
C GLY A 89 8.04 -42.38 -9.26
N ASN A 90 8.31 -43.64 -9.60
CA ASN A 90 8.38 -44.04 -11.01
C ASN A 90 6.98 -43.84 -11.62
N GLY A 91 6.90 -43.09 -12.71
CA GLY A 91 5.70 -43.05 -13.55
C GLY A 91 5.31 -44.41 -14.10
#